data_AF-A0A2M7U9P1-F1
#
_entry.id   AF-A0A2M7U9P1-F1
#
_cell.length_a   1.000
_cell.length_b   1.000
_cell.length_c   1.000
_cell.angle_alpha   90.00
_cell.angle_beta   90.00
_cell.angle_gamma   90.00
#
_symmetry.space_group_name_H-M   'P 1'
#
loop_
_entity.id
_entity.type
_entity.pdbx_description
1 polymer ?
#
loop_
_entity_poly.entity_id
_entity_poly.type
_entity_poly.pdbx_seq_one_letter_code
_entity_poly.pdbx_strand_id
1 'polypeptide(L)'
;MLENGIVLINTLNRFRNENRYGLEIGDRGEGTQKTNMRGKPIDLTNEKTIPPSIKRNILEGRLKGKGKLTIFGHINESIQDCYVYSMSKSNKHLKEWYAIAKYDAIVEITNLTAFIEALTKCINQINPSVKTCSFQPIEYIDRREQEFEQQTETHPIFVKENRHSWQEEFRLVWDVGGKEIDRIKMNCPKIKNLIRLI
;
A
#
# COMPACT_ATOMS: atom_id res chain seq x y z
N MET A 1 9.30 13.14 -17.82
CA MET A 1 9.83 11.80 -17.42
C MET A 1 9.06 10.66 -18.06
N LEU A 2 7.74 10.60 -17.86
CA LEU A 2 6.89 9.50 -18.36
C LEU A 2 6.82 9.42 -19.90
N GLU A 3 6.81 10.55 -20.62
CA GLU A 3 6.91 10.57 -22.10
C GLU A 3 8.23 9.97 -22.63
N ASN A 4 9.28 10.01 -21.82
CA ASN A 4 10.56 9.36 -22.12
C ASN A 4 10.59 7.89 -21.70
N GLY A 5 9.49 7.37 -21.13
CA GLY A 5 9.38 6.00 -20.61
C GLY A 5 10.05 5.84 -19.26
N ILE A 6 10.49 6.94 -18.63
CA ILE A 6 11.21 6.89 -17.37
C ILE A 6 10.19 6.87 -16.23
N VAL A 7 10.25 5.82 -15.42
CA VAL A 7 9.38 5.61 -14.26
C VAL A 7 10.22 5.58 -13.00
N LEU A 8 9.73 6.22 -11.95
CA LEU A 8 10.26 6.11 -10.61
C LEU A 8 9.30 5.25 -9.76
N ILE A 9 9.79 4.12 -9.29
CA ILE A 9 9.11 3.26 -8.32
C ILE A 9 9.70 3.57 -6.94
N ASN A 10 8.86 3.96 -5.99
CA ASN A 10 9.30 4.25 -4.62
C ASN A 10 9.18 3.02 -3.73
N THR A 11 9.71 3.10 -2.50
CA THR A 11 9.45 2.11 -1.46
C THR A 11 8.42 2.65 -0.48
N LEU A 12 7.62 1.78 0.13
CA LEU A 12 6.54 2.15 1.04
C LEU A 12 7.07 2.98 2.22
N ASN A 13 8.19 2.56 2.82
CA ASN A 13 8.75 3.22 4.00
C ASN A 13 9.14 4.67 3.76
N ARG A 14 9.44 5.08 2.51
CA ARG A 14 9.79 6.48 2.22
C ARG A 14 8.65 7.42 2.58
N PHE A 15 7.41 6.99 2.38
CA PHE A 15 6.24 7.81 2.67
C PHE A 15 6.01 8.02 4.17
N ARG A 16 6.71 7.30 5.06
CA ARG A 16 6.71 7.57 6.51
C ARG A 16 7.37 8.89 6.91
N ASN A 17 8.11 9.53 6.01
CA ASN A 17 8.89 10.71 6.31
C ASN A 17 8.11 12.02 6.06
N GLU A 18 7.27 12.41 7.01
CA GLU A 18 6.51 13.68 6.97
C GLU A 18 7.41 14.91 6.90
N ASN A 19 8.59 14.90 7.53
CA ASN A 19 9.53 16.03 7.45
C ASN A 19 10.00 16.31 6.02
N ARG A 20 10.14 15.24 5.21
CA ARG A 20 10.58 15.34 3.82
C ARG A 20 9.43 15.65 2.87
N TYR A 21 8.27 15.03 3.08
CA TYR A 21 7.16 15.04 2.13
C TYR A 21 5.99 15.94 2.56
N GLY A 22 6.05 16.56 3.73
CA GLY A 22 4.94 17.30 4.33
C GLY A 22 3.82 16.36 4.84
N LEU A 23 2.83 16.93 5.53
CA LEU A 23 1.69 16.18 6.06
C LEU A 23 0.68 15.75 4.99
N GLU A 24 0.78 16.33 3.79
CA GLU A 24 -0.14 16.07 2.69
C GLU A 24 0.22 14.77 1.94
N ILE A 25 1.52 14.50 1.78
CA ILE A 25 2.04 13.29 1.09
C ILE A 25 2.62 12.30 2.09
N GLY A 26 3.34 12.80 3.09
CA GLY A 26 3.94 12.00 4.14
C GLY A 26 2.92 11.51 5.15
N ASP A 27 3.17 10.32 5.67
CA ASP A 27 2.28 9.60 6.55
C ASP A 27 3.09 8.72 7.49
N ARG A 28 3.29 9.19 8.73
CA ARG A 28 4.08 8.46 9.73
C ARG A 28 3.55 7.05 10.02
N GLY A 29 2.25 6.82 9.81
CA GLY A 29 1.58 5.55 10.00
C GLY A 29 1.52 4.67 8.76
N GLU A 30 2.18 5.04 7.65
CA GLU A 30 2.10 4.32 6.38
C GLU A 30 2.49 2.85 6.56
N GLY A 31 1.59 1.94 6.19
CA GLY A 31 1.79 0.51 6.36
C GLY A 31 1.89 0.06 7.81
N THR A 32 1.12 0.68 8.70
CA THR A 32 0.99 0.22 10.09
C THR A 32 -0.48 0.15 10.48
N GLN A 33 -0.80 -0.75 11.40
CA GLN A 33 -2.13 -0.85 12.01
C GLN A 33 -1.96 -1.21 13.49
N LYS A 34 -2.65 -0.47 14.37
CA LYS A 34 -2.69 -0.75 15.81
C LYS A 34 -4.12 -1.17 16.19
N THR A 35 -4.24 -2.31 16.84
CA THR A 35 -5.53 -2.83 17.30
C THR A 35 -5.53 -3.06 18.80
N ASN A 36 -6.57 -2.57 19.48
CA ASN A 36 -6.88 -2.90 20.85
C ASN A 36 -7.47 -4.31 20.99
N MET A 37 -6.87 -5.14 21.82
CA MET A 37 -7.34 -6.48 22.18
C MET A 37 -7.88 -6.46 23.61
N ARG A 38 -9.20 -6.54 23.75
CA ARG A 38 -9.90 -6.46 25.04
C ARG A 38 -9.99 -7.80 25.80
N GLY A 39 -9.05 -8.72 25.61
CA GLY A 39 -9.08 -10.02 26.29
C GLY A 39 -10.24 -10.93 25.88
N LYS A 40 -10.87 -10.69 24.72
CA LYS A 40 -11.91 -11.58 24.18
C LYS A 40 -11.27 -12.88 23.66
N PRO A 41 -11.77 -14.06 24.05
CA PRO A 41 -11.27 -15.32 23.52
C PRO A 41 -11.59 -15.44 22.02
N ILE A 42 -10.57 -15.70 21.21
CA ILE A 42 -10.67 -15.96 19.77
C ILE A 42 -10.55 -17.46 19.56
N ASP A 43 -11.53 -18.07 18.90
CA ASP A 43 -11.48 -19.48 18.54
C ASP A 43 -10.71 -19.67 17.23
N LEU A 44 -9.46 -20.13 17.33
CA LEU A 44 -8.60 -20.38 16.17
C LEU A 44 -9.04 -21.59 15.34
N THR A 45 -10.04 -22.35 15.79
CA THR A 45 -10.61 -23.47 15.02
C THR A 45 -11.77 -23.04 14.11
N ASN A 46 -12.31 -21.83 14.32
CA ASN A 46 -13.37 -21.27 13.50
C ASN A 46 -12.87 -20.05 12.74
N GLU A 47 -12.47 -20.24 11.47
CA GLU A 47 -11.90 -19.16 10.65
C GLU A 47 -12.79 -17.92 10.51
N LYS A 48 -14.11 -18.05 10.69
CA LYS A 48 -15.07 -16.94 10.61
C LYS A 48 -14.99 -15.99 11.81
N THR A 49 -14.44 -16.43 12.93
CA THR A 49 -14.30 -15.62 14.15
C THR A 49 -12.88 -15.10 14.34
N ILE A 50 -11.95 -15.47 13.47
CA ILE A 50 -10.56 -15.00 13.51
C ILE A 50 -10.49 -13.60 12.89
N PRO A 51 -10.06 -12.58 13.64
CA PRO A 51 -9.91 -11.23 13.12
C PRO A 51 -8.88 -11.15 11.99
N PRO A 52 -9.00 -10.18 11.07
CA PRO A 52 -8.05 -10.01 9.96
C PRO A 52 -6.59 -9.96 10.40
N SER A 53 -6.28 -9.20 11.46
CA SER A 53 -4.92 -9.10 12.02
C SER A 53 -4.33 -10.45 12.44
N ILE A 54 -5.12 -11.27 13.15
CA ILE A 54 -4.69 -12.61 13.59
C ILE A 54 -4.60 -13.55 12.39
N LYS A 55 -5.58 -13.50 11.48
CA LYS A 55 -5.61 -14.33 10.27
C LYS A 55 -4.37 -14.10 9.43
N ARG A 56 -3.95 -12.85 9.23
CA ARG A 56 -2.70 -12.50 8.54
C ARG A 56 -1.48 -13.11 9.22
N ASN A 57 -1.36 -12.98 10.54
CA ASN A 57 -0.25 -13.57 11.29
C ASN A 57 -0.22 -15.11 11.24
N ILE A 58 -1.39 -15.77 11.14
CA ILE A 58 -1.47 -17.23 10.91
C ILE A 58 -0.99 -17.57 9.49
N LEU A 59 -1.48 -16.86 8.47
CA LEU A 59 -1.11 -17.08 7.07
C LEU A 59 0.39 -16.84 6.82
N GLU A 60 0.99 -15.86 7.51
CA GLU A 60 2.43 -15.59 7.50
C GLU A 60 3.23 -16.58 8.35
N GLY A 61 2.57 -17.51 9.04
CA GLY A 61 3.20 -18.51 9.89
C GLY A 61 3.80 -17.97 11.18
N ARG A 62 3.52 -16.71 11.54
CA ARG A 62 3.95 -16.05 12.79
C ARG A 62 3.17 -16.56 14.00
N LEU A 63 1.92 -16.94 13.80
CA LEU A 63 1.09 -17.59 14.80
C LEU A 63 0.78 -19.03 14.36
N LYS A 64 1.01 -20.00 15.26
CA LYS A 64 0.69 -21.42 15.03
C LYS A 64 -0.02 -22.00 16.24
N GLY A 65 -1.04 -22.83 16.02
CA GLY A 65 -1.77 -23.52 17.08
C GLY A 65 -3.23 -23.80 16.74
N LYS A 66 -3.89 -24.59 17.59
CA LYS A 66 -5.35 -24.83 17.57
C LYS A 66 -5.89 -24.52 18.97
N GLY A 67 -7.13 -24.03 19.05
CA GLY A 67 -7.80 -23.74 20.33
C GLY A 67 -8.16 -22.27 20.51
N LYS A 68 -8.18 -21.79 21.75
CA LYS A 68 -8.57 -20.41 22.09
C LYS A 68 -7.35 -19.53 22.32
N LEU A 69 -7.30 -18.39 21.65
CA LEU A 69 -6.31 -17.34 21.86
C LEU A 69 -6.95 -16.17 22.60
N THR A 70 -6.36 -15.76 23.71
CA THR A 70 -6.79 -14.56 24.44
C THR A 70 -5.62 -13.60 24.51
N ILE A 71 -5.81 -12.37 24.01
CA ILE A 71 -4.78 -11.33 24.01
C ILE A 71 -5.27 -10.15 24.84
N PHE A 72 -4.45 -9.71 25.79
CA PHE A 72 -4.64 -8.48 26.55
C PHE A 72 -3.62 -7.45 26.07
N GLY A 73 -4.08 -6.27 25.66
CA GLY A 73 -3.21 -5.18 25.20
C GLY A 73 -3.41 -4.87 23.71
N HIS A 74 -2.33 -4.63 22.97
CA HIS A 74 -2.41 -4.22 21.58
C HIS A 74 -1.66 -5.16 20.63
N ILE A 75 -2.19 -5.32 19.42
CA ILE A 75 -1.45 -5.87 18.28
C ILE A 75 -1.00 -4.69 17.43
N ASN A 76 0.32 -4.57 17.25
CA ASN A 76 0.93 -3.60 16.34
C ASN A 76 1.42 -4.35 15.10
N GLU A 77 0.75 -4.13 13.98
CA GLU A 77 1.18 -4.62 12.68
C GLU A 77 2.03 -3.55 12.00
N SER A 78 3.22 -3.94 11.55
CA SER A 78 4.02 -3.17 10.60
C SER A 78 4.40 -4.09 9.46
N ILE A 79 4.09 -3.66 8.25
CA ILE A 79 4.48 -4.38 7.05
C ILE A 79 5.96 -4.16 6.74
N GLN A 80 6.53 -5.17 6.08
CA GLN A 80 7.87 -5.09 5.51
C GLN A 80 7.87 -4.09 4.34
N ASP A 81 9.03 -3.54 4.03
CA ASP A 81 9.15 -2.63 2.90
C ASP A 81 8.90 -3.36 1.58
N CYS A 82 8.38 -2.63 0.61
CA CYS A 82 8.00 -3.14 -0.70
C CYS A 82 8.07 -2.02 -1.73
N TYR A 83 8.10 -2.37 -3.00
CA TYR A 83 7.96 -1.37 -4.05
C TYR A 83 6.51 -0.94 -4.18
N VAL A 84 6.29 0.36 -4.33
CA VAL A 84 4.96 0.94 -4.52
C VAL A 84 4.94 1.90 -5.70
N TYR A 85 3.84 1.84 -6.45
CA TYR A 85 3.50 2.81 -7.46
C TYR A 85 2.06 3.28 -7.23
N SER A 86 1.93 4.54 -6.85
CA SER A 86 0.67 5.18 -6.52
C SER A 86 0.15 5.97 -7.72
N MET A 87 -1.12 5.79 -8.04
CA MET A 87 -1.86 6.56 -9.03
C MET A 87 -3.19 7.00 -8.42
N SER A 88 -3.95 7.87 -9.08
CA SER A 88 -5.31 8.18 -8.62
C SER A 88 -6.35 7.43 -9.44
N LYS A 89 -7.45 7.03 -8.80
CA LYS A 89 -8.57 6.33 -9.47
C LYS A 89 -9.49 7.27 -10.26
N SER A 90 -9.41 8.59 -10.03
CA SER A 90 -10.30 9.58 -10.62
C SER A 90 -9.57 10.92 -10.79
N ASN A 91 -10.02 11.77 -11.70
CA ASN A 91 -9.50 13.13 -11.92
C ASN A 91 -10.32 14.21 -11.19
N LYS A 92 -11.02 13.87 -10.10
CA LYS A 92 -11.87 14.84 -9.39
C LYS A 92 -11.10 15.98 -8.73
N HIS A 93 -9.86 15.72 -8.32
CA HIS A 93 -9.05 16.62 -7.49
C HIS A 93 -7.87 17.27 -8.24
N LEU A 94 -8.03 17.53 -9.55
CA LEU A 94 -6.96 18.13 -10.39
C LEU A 94 -6.38 19.41 -9.79
N LYS A 95 -7.23 20.28 -9.23
CA LYS A 95 -6.79 21.56 -8.66
C LYS A 95 -5.87 21.35 -7.46
N GLU A 96 -6.23 20.44 -6.58
CA GLU A 96 -5.46 20.06 -5.40
C GLU A 96 -4.13 19.40 -5.81
N TRP A 97 -4.13 18.59 -6.86
CA TRP A 97 -2.90 17.96 -7.36
C TRP A 97 -1.89 18.98 -7.89
N TYR A 98 -2.34 19.99 -8.64
CA TYR A 98 -1.47 21.08 -9.08
C TYR A 98 -1.05 22.00 -7.92
N ALA A 99 -2.00 22.34 -7.03
CA ALA A 99 -1.77 23.32 -5.97
C ALA A 99 -0.96 22.77 -4.78
N ILE A 100 -1.24 21.53 -4.36
CA ILE A 100 -0.68 20.90 -3.16
C ILE A 100 0.50 19.99 -3.54
N ALA A 101 0.27 19.03 -4.44
CA ALA A 101 1.30 18.06 -4.83
C ALA A 101 2.31 18.61 -5.85
N LYS A 102 2.05 19.80 -6.41
CA LYS A 102 2.92 20.50 -7.36
C LYS A 102 3.30 19.64 -8.58
N TYR A 103 2.36 18.84 -9.09
CA TYR A 103 2.61 18.09 -10.31
C TYR A 103 2.69 19.00 -11.52
N ASP A 104 3.64 18.76 -12.42
CA ASP A 104 3.81 19.54 -13.64
C ASP A 104 2.80 19.14 -14.73
N ALA A 105 2.36 17.88 -14.72
CA ALA A 105 1.47 17.30 -15.72
C ALA A 105 0.73 16.09 -15.15
N ILE A 106 -0.39 15.75 -15.78
CA ILE A 106 -1.24 14.61 -15.41
C ILE A 106 -1.39 13.71 -16.62
N VAL A 107 -1.28 12.41 -16.38
CA VAL A 107 -1.46 11.38 -17.41
C VAL A 107 -2.54 10.40 -17.00
N GLU A 108 -3.34 10.00 -17.97
CA GLU A 108 -4.29 8.91 -17.84
C GLU A 108 -3.65 7.60 -18.28
N ILE A 109 -3.85 6.53 -17.51
CA ILE A 109 -3.48 5.18 -17.93
C ILE A 109 -4.66 4.61 -18.73
N THR A 110 -4.44 4.37 -20.02
CA THR A 110 -5.52 3.94 -20.95
C THR A 110 -5.81 2.45 -20.88
N ASN A 111 -4.86 1.65 -20.38
CA ASN A 111 -5.02 0.22 -20.16
C ASN A 111 -4.22 -0.19 -18.90
N LEU A 112 -4.92 -0.31 -17.77
CA LEU A 112 -4.31 -0.58 -16.48
C LEU A 112 -3.60 -1.94 -16.44
N THR A 113 -4.21 -3.00 -16.98
CA THR A 113 -3.64 -4.34 -16.97
C THR A 113 -2.31 -4.39 -17.73
N ALA A 114 -2.29 -3.89 -18.97
CA ALA A 114 -1.07 -3.84 -19.76
C ALA A 114 0.00 -2.95 -19.13
N PHE A 115 -0.41 -1.88 -18.43
CA PHE A 115 0.49 -0.99 -17.72
C PHE A 115 1.17 -1.69 -16.54
N ILE A 116 0.40 -2.41 -15.71
CA ILE A 116 0.91 -3.19 -14.58
C ILE A 116 1.88 -4.28 -15.08
N GLU A 117 1.53 -4.99 -16.14
CA GLU A 117 2.39 -6.02 -16.74
C GLU A 117 3.72 -5.43 -17.24
N ALA A 118 3.67 -4.27 -17.92
CA ALA A 118 4.86 -3.60 -18.42
C ALA A 118 5.79 -3.16 -17.28
N LEU A 119 5.24 -2.54 -16.22
CA LEU A 119 6.00 -2.15 -15.04
C LEU A 119 6.59 -3.36 -14.33
N THR A 120 5.78 -4.40 -14.08
CA THR A 120 6.21 -5.62 -13.40
C THR A 120 7.36 -6.29 -14.15
N LYS A 121 7.28 -6.36 -15.48
CA LYS A 121 8.38 -6.90 -16.30
C LYS A 121 9.68 -6.11 -16.12
N CYS A 122 9.62 -4.79 -16.12
CA CYS A 122 10.81 -3.96 -15.92
C CYS A 122 11.36 -4.04 -14.50
N ILE A 123 10.49 -4.11 -13.49
CA ILE A 123 10.92 -4.30 -12.10
C ILE A 123 11.62 -5.66 -11.95
N ASN A 124 11.06 -6.74 -12.50
CA ASN A 124 11.64 -8.08 -12.42
C ASN A 124 13.02 -8.19 -13.10
N GLN A 125 13.30 -7.36 -14.12
CA GLN A 125 14.63 -7.30 -14.75
C GLN A 125 15.69 -6.70 -13.82
N ILE A 126 15.27 -5.81 -12.91
CA ILE A 126 16.16 -5.10 -11.97
C ILE A 126 16.24 -5.86 -10.65
N ASN A 127 15.10 -6.33 -10.17
CA ASN A 127 14.99 -7.15 -8.97
C ASN A 127 14.17 -8.42 -9.25
N PRO A 128 14.84 -9.53 -9.63
CA PRO A 128 14.18 -10.81 -9.87
C PRO A 128 13.52 -11.44 -8.63
N SER A 129 13.72 -10.87 -7.42
CA SER A 129 13.11 -11.39 -6.21
C SER A 129 11.70 -10.90 -5.96
N VAL A 130 11.16 -10.05 -6.83
CA VAL A 130 9.75 -9.67 -6.78
C VAL A 130 8.88 -10.90 -7.03
N LYS A 131 8.00 -11.19 -6.08
CA LYS A 131 7.21 -12.44 -6.09
C LYS A 131 5.81 -12.23 -6.64
N THR A 132 5.19 -11.13 -6.27
CA THR A 132 3.78 -10.85 -6.53
C THR A 132 3.59 -9.35 -6.74
N CYS A 133 2.62 -9.01 -7.59
CA CYS A 133 2.07 -7.67 -7.69
C CYS A 133 0.64 -7.70 -7.14
N SER A 134 0.38 -6.99 -6.05
CA SER A 134 -0.97 -6.77 -5.53
C SER A 134 -1.39 -5.33 -5.81
N PHE A 135 -2.67 -5.10 -6.08
CA PHE A 135 -3.15 -3.76 -6.36
C PHE A 135 -4.61 -3.58 -5.98
N GLN A 136 -4.95 -2.40 -5.47
CA GLN A 136 -6.32 -2.00 -5.17
C GLN A 136 -6.41 -0.50 -4.85
N PRO A 137 -7.63 0.08 -4.81
CA PRO A 137 -7.86 1.37 -4.19
C PRO A 137 -7.43 1.38 -2.73
N ILE A 138 -6.96 2.54 -2.26
CA ILE A 138 -6.68 2.79 -0.85
C ILE A 138 -7.99 2.99 -0.10
N GLU A 139 -8.10 2.32 1.04
CA GLU A 139 -9.13 2.56 2.04
C GLU A 139 -8.66 3.70 2.96
N TYR A 140 -9.51 4.71 3.11
CA TYR A 140 -9.25 5.82 4.00
C TYR A 140 -10.07 5.62 5.26
N ILE A 141 -9.38 5.44 6.37
CA ILE A 141 -9.99 5.23 7.68
C ILE A 141 -9.27 6.09 8.72
N ASP A 142 -9.90 6.23 9.87
CA ASP A 142 -9.22 6.79 11.04
C ASP A 142 -8.27 5.73 11.59
N ARG A 143 -6.96 5.96 11.48
CA ARG A 143 -5.92 5.04 12.00
C ARG A 143 -5.62 5.25 13.48
N ARG A 144 -6.47 5.99 14.20
CA ARG A 144 -6.54 5.81 15.66
C ARG A 144 -6.70 4.33 15.98
N GLU A 145 -6.28 3.97 17.18
CA GLU A 145 -6.34 2.60 17.67
C GLU A 145 -7.71 1.98 17.41
N GLN A 146 -7.74 0.97 16.54
CA GLN A 146 -8.97 0.31 16.19
C GLN A 146 -9.36 -0.66 17.28
N GLU A 147 -10.62 -0.61 17.69
CA GLU A 147 -11.16 -1.66 18.52
C GLU A 147 -11.22 -2.97 17.74
N PHE A 148 -11.09 -4.08 18.46
CA PHE A 148 -11.13 -5.43 17.90
C PHE A 148 -12.29 -5.65 16.90
N GLU A 149 -13.46 -5.09 17.17
CA GLU A 149 -14.69 -5.25 16.37
C GLU A 149 -14.74 -4.31 15.15
N GLN A 150 -13.82 -3.34 15.08
CA GLN A 150 -13.76 -2.29 14.06
C GLN A 150 -12.58 -2.51 13.09
N GLN A 151 -11.93 -3.67 13.14
CA GLN A 151 -10.82 -3.97 12.24
C GLN A 151 -11.28 -4.00 10.79
N THR A 152 -10.59 -3.26 9.94
CA THR A 152 -10.70 -3.45 8.49
C THR A 152 -10.10 -4.78 8.06
N GLU A 153 -10.74 -5.44 7.10
CA GLU A 153 -10.19 -6.61 6.40
C GLU A 153 -9.05 -6.21 5.45
N THR A 154 -9.00 -4.93 5.06
CA THR A 154 -7.98 -4.38 4.17
C THR A 154 -6.60 -4.51 4.79
N HIS A 155 -5.65 -4.99 3.98
CA HIS A 155 -4.27 -5.10 4.38
C HIS A 155 -3.69 -3.70 4.69
N PRO A 156 -2.87 -3.51 5.75
CA PRO A 156 -2.36 -2.18 6.13
C PRO A 156 -1.62 -1.42 5.02
N ILE A 157 -1.15 -2.12 4.00
CA ILE A 157 -0.49 -1.53 2.82
C ILE A 157 -1.44 -0.75 1.92
N PHE A 158 -2.74 -0.95 2.08
CA PHE A 158 -3.78 -0.30 1.31
C PHE A 158 -4.66 0.58 2.19
N VAL A 159 -4.16 0.98 3.37
CA VAL A 159 -4.86 1.82 4.32
C VAL A 159 -4.12 3.15 4.49
N LYS A 160 -4.85 4.26 4.42
CA LYS A 160 -4.36 5.60 4.76
C LYS A 160 -5.32 6.33 5.67
N GLU A 161 -4.83 7.42 6.25
CA GLU A 161 -5.60 8.31 7.13
C GLU A 161 -6.56 9.14 6.30
N ASN A 162 -7.74 9.41 6.85
CA ASN A 162 -8.80 10.17 6.18
C ASN A 162 -8.34 11.52 5.59
N ARG A 163 -7.36 12.17 6.19
CA ARG A 163 -6.78 13.43 5.68
C ARG A 163 -6.21 13.31 4.26
N HIS A 164 -5.80 12.11 3.83
CA HIS A 164 -5.24 11.87 2.49
C HIS A 164 -6.30 11.47 1.45
N SER A 165 -7.59 11.44 1.81
CA SER A 165 -8.68 10.97 0.94
C SER A 165 -8.79 11.72 -0.39
N TRP A 166 -8.36 12.98 -0.45
CA TRP A 166 -8.30 13.78 -1.68
C TRP A 166 -7.34 13.21 -2.74
N GLN A 167 -6.40 12.35 -2.34
CA GLN A 167 -5.49 11.68 -3.29
C GLN A 167 -6.25 10.65 -4.15
N GLU A 168 -7.36 10.10 -3.63
CA GLU A 168 -8.13 9.03 -4.28
C GLU A 168 -7.24 7.89 -4.80
N GLU A 169 -6.19 7.57 -4.04
CA GLU A 169 -5.11 6.69 -4.43
C GLU A 169 -5.59 5.27 -4.79
N PHE A 170 -5.03 4.76 -5.88
CA PHE A 170 -4.97 3.37 -6.26
C PHE A 170 -3.50 2.96 -6.25
N ARG A 171 -3.17 1.85 -5.61
CA ARG A 171 -1.78 1.47 -5.34
C ARG A 171 -1.45 0.13 -5.97
N LEU A 172 -0.31 0.09 -6.65
CA LEU A 172 0.39 -1.13 -7.02
C LEU A 172 1.47 -1.42 -5.97
N VAL A 173 1.62 -2.67 -5.58
CA VAL A 173 2.58 -3.15 -4.59
C VAL A 173 3.31 -4.35 -5.16
N TRP A 174 4.64 -4.32 -5.14
CA TRP A 174 5.45 -5.51 -5.40
C TRP A 174 6.19 -5.95 -4.15
N ASP A 175 5.89 -7.17 -3.68
CA ASP A 175 6.55 -7.79 -2.53
C ASP A 175 7.94 -8.32 -2.93
N VAL A 176 8.93 -8.00 -2.10
CA VAL A 176 10.35 -8.37 -2.27
C VAL A 176 10.81 -9.41 -1.24
N GLY A 177 9.90 -9.92 -0.41
CA GLY A 177 10.16 -10.98 0.56
C GLY A 177 11.11 -10.56 1.68
N GLY A 178 10.99 -9.32 2.17
CA GLY A 178 11.77 -8.81 3.31
C GLY A 178 13.21 -8.40 2.99
N LYS A 179 13.58 -8.32 1.71
CA LYS A 179 14.89 -7.77 1.31
C LYS A 179 14.94 -6.27 1.50
N GLU A 180 16.12 -5.77 1.86
CA GLU A 180 16.39 -4.34 1.81
C GLU A 180 16.36 -3.85 0.36
N ILE A 181 15.65 -2.74 0.14
CA ILE A 181 15.41 -2.15 -1.18
C ILE A 181 15.50 -0.63 -1.11
N ASP A 182 15.82 0.00 -2.24
CA ASP A 182 15.68 1.44 -2.44
C ASP A 182 14.91 1.69 -3.74
N ARG A 183 14.43 2.92 -3.92
CA ARG A 183 13.67 3.34 -5.10
C ARG A 183 14.38 2.95 -6.39
N ILE A 184 13.57 2.53 -7.38
CA ILE A 184 14.06 2.17 -8.70
C ILE A 184 13.69 3.28 -9.67
N LYS A 185 14.69 3.82 -10.37
CA LYS A 185 14.48 4.60 -11.60
C LYS A 185 14.74 3.70 -12.79
N MET A 186 13.73 3.49 -13.62
CA MET A 186 13.82 2.56 -14.75
C MET A 186 13.29 3.17 -16.05
N ASN A 187 13.78 2.67 -17.17
CA ASN A 187 13.22 2.95 -18.49
C ASN A 187 12.26 1.81 -18.86
N CYS A 188 10.98 2.13 -18.97
CA CYS A 188 9.91 1.24 -19.41
C CYS A 188 9.24 1.85 -20.65
N PRO A 189 9.83 1.70 -21.85
CA PRO A 189 9.35 2.38 -23.05
C PRO A 189 7.93 1.97 -23.48
N LYS A 190 7.49 0.76 -23.10
CA LYS A 190 6.14 0.27 -23.42
C LYS A 190 5.02 1.10 -22.81
N ILE A 191 5.25 1.75 -21.65
CA ILE A 191 4.19 2.52 -20.99
C ILE A 191 3.77 3.74 -21.80
N LYS A 192 4.61 4.25 -22.70
CA LYS A 192 4.31 5.44 -23.51
C LYS A 192 3.04 5.25 -24.33
N ASN A 193 2.82 4.03 -24.81
CA ASN A 193 1.64 3.67 -25.60
C ASN A 193 0.42 3.34 -24.74
N LEU A 194 0.57 3.38 -23.41
CA LEU A 194 -0.45 3.02 -22.41
C LEU A 194 -0.86 4.23 -21.56
N ILE A 195 -0.36 5.42 -21.91
CA ILE A 195 -0.68 6.67 -21.23
C ILE A 195 -1.06 7.75 -22.25
N ARG A 196 -1.85 8.73 -21.81
CA ARG A 196 -2.09 9.99 -22.55
C ARG A 196 -2.09 11.19 -21.59
N LEU A 197 -1.66 12.35 -22.06
CA LEU A 197 -1.79 13.60 -21.31
C LEU A 197 -3.26 14.01 -21.18
N ILE A 198 -3.61 14.61 -20.04
CA ILE A 198 -4.93 15.21 -19.76
C ILE A 198 -4.78 16.72 -19.67
#